data_AF-A0A960CML9-F1
#
_entry.id   AF-A0A960CML9-F1
#
_cell.length_a   1.000
_cell.length_b   1.000
_cell.length_c   1.000
_cell.angle_alpha   90.00
_cell.angle_beta   90.00
_cell.angle_gamma   90.00
#
_symmetry.space_group_name_H-M   'P 1'
#
loop_
_entity.id
_entity.type
_entity.pdbx_description
1 polymer ?
#
loop_
_entity_poly.entity_id
_entity_poly.type
_entity_poly.pdbx_seq_one_letter_code
_entity_poly.pdbx_strand_id
1 'polypeptide(L)'
;MKRILLTAAAAGAIAVLGAPAANAITNAEADYLQDLQSAGIQGDAASLIADGHTMCNAIASGASPDDLSATYYKNASGLSHAQADAAVNLAIKDLCPTG
;
A
#
# COMPACT_ATOMS: atom_id res chain seq x y z
N MET A 1 53.02 -29.25 -20.98
CA MET A 1 51.84 -28.74 -21.71
C MET A 1 50.56 -29.25 -21.03
N LYS A 2 49.76 -28.38 -20.41
CA LYS A 2 48.28 -28.46 -20.41
C LYS A 2 47.72 -27.19 -19.73
N ARG A 3 46.99 -26.38 -20.50
CA ARG A 3 46.13 -25.29 -20.01
C ARG A 3 44.72 -25.85 -19.88
N ILE A 4 44.04 -25.61 -18.76
CA ILE A 4 42.57 -25.76 -18.60
C ILE A 4 42.16 -24.65 -17.60
N LEU A 5 41.68 -23.48 -18.08
CA LEU A 5 40.27 -23.07 -18.22
C LEU A 5 39.54 -23.06 -16.84
N LEU A 6 39.40 -21.89 -16.21
CA LEU A 6 38.22 -20.99 -16.23
C LEU A 6 37.02 -21.52 -15.43
N THR A 7 36.45 -20.57 -14.65
CA THR A 7 35.09 -20.49 -14.08
C THR A 7 34.70 -21.36 -12.88
N ALA A 8 34.51 -20.70 -11.72
CA ALA A 8 33.25 -20.72 -10.98
C ALA A 8 33.26 -19.61 -9.90
N ALA A 9 32.68 -18.46 -10.22
CA ALA A 9 32.27 -17.49 -9.21
C ALA A 9 31.03 -18.05 -8.51
N ALA A 10 31.24 -18.87 -7.48
CA ALA A 10 30.18 -19.28 -6.57
C ALA A 10 30.10 -18.24 -5.45
N ALA A 11 29.46 -17.10 -5.74
CA ALA A 11 28.97 -16.21 -4.70
C ALA A 11 27.74 -16.88 -4.06
N GLY A 12 28.00 -17.83 -3.15
CA GLY A 12 27.00 -18.42 -2.28
C GLY A 12 26.52 -17.38 -1.28
N ALA A 13 25.55 -16.56 -1.68
CA ALA A 13 24.88 -15.62 -0.80
C ALA A 13 23.93 -16.41 0.13
N ILE A 14 24.43 -16.64 1.34
CA ILE A 14 23.78 -16.43 2.65
C ILE A 14 22.32 -16.90 2.73
N ALA A 15 22.14 -17.99 3.48
CA ALA A 15 20.87 -18.38 4.07
C ALA A 15 20.26 -17.19 4.83
N VAL A 16 19.11 -16.70 4.37
CA VAL A 16 18.24 -15.86 5.19
C VAL A 16 17.26 -16.79 5.90
N LEU A 17 17.56 -16.94 7.18
CA LEU A 17 16.74 -17.51 8.23
C LEU A 17 15.32 -16.95 8.17
N GLY A 18 14.34 -17.81 8.47
CA GLY A 18 12.91 -17.50 8.42
C GLY A 18 12.57 -16.11 8.93
N ALA A 19 12.13 -15.24 8.02
CA ALA A 19 11.20 -14.19 8.38
C ALA A 19 9.82 -14.84 8.42
N PRO A 20 8.96 -14.55 9.42
CA PRO A 20 7.55 -14.83 9.26
C PRO A 20 7.14 -14.16 7.94
N ALA A 21 6.33 -14.85 7.13
CA ALA A 21 5.67 -14.22 5.99
C ALA A 21 4.80 -13.08 6.53
N ALA A 22 5.40 -11.91 6.74
CA ALA A 22 4.67 -10.67 6.78
C ALA A 22 3.93 -10.65 5.45
N ASN A 23 2.59 -10.68 5.50
CA ASN A 23 1.73 -10.64 4.33
C ASN A 23 2.33 -9.62 3.36
N ALA A 24 2.84 -10.11 2.22
CA ALA A 24 3.58 -9.26 1.30
C ALA A 24 2.59 -8.26 0.72
N ILE A 25 2.64 -7.03 1.22
CA ILE A 25 1.87 -5.92 0.64
C ILE A 25 2.44 -5.65 -0.77
N THR A 26 1.55 -5.28 -1.68
CA THR A 26 1.90 -4.88 -3.04
C THR A 26 2.64 -3.54 -3.04
N ASN A 27 3.34 -3.21 -4.13
CA ASN A 27 3.98 -1.90 -4.27
C ASN A 27 2.96 -0.75 -4.19
N ALA A 28 1.76 -0.95 -4.76
CA ALA A 28 0.66 0.02 -4.70
C ALA A 28 0.21 0.28 -3.25
N GLU A 29 0.09 -0.78 -2.44
CA GLU A 29 -0.25 -0.66 -1.02
C GLU A 29 0.87 0.01 -0.21
N ALA A 30 2.13 -0.26 -0.54
CA ALA A 30 3.26 0.41 0.09
C ALA A 30 3.31 1.91 -0.24
N ASP A 31 3.09 2.28 -1.51
CA ASP A 31 3.03 3.66 -1.96
C ASP A 31 1.86 4.40 -1.31
N TYR A 32 0.67 3.79 -1.28
CA TYR A 32 -0.50 4.32 -0.58
C TYR A 32 -0.22 4.62 0.90
N LEU A 33 0.38 3.67 1.62
CA LEU A 33 0.73 3.86 3.04
C LEU A 33 1.76 4.98 3.24
N GLN A 34 2.71 5.12 2.32
CA GLN A 34 3.72 6.18 2.38
C GLN A 34 3.11 7.55 2.11
N ASP A 35 2.20 7.65 1.15
CA ASP A 35 1.48 8.89 0.83
C ASP A 35 0.55 9.29 1.99
N LEU A 36 -0.14 8.32 2.62
CA LEU A 36 -0.94 8.55 3.82
C LEU A 36 -0.09 9.11 4.98
N GLN A 37 1.06 8.50 5.27
CA GLN A 37 1.97 8.97 6.31
C GLN A 37 2.47 10.40 6.01
N SER A 38 2.76 10.69 4.74
CA SER A 38 3.16 12.04 4.30
C SER A 38 2.05 13.06 4.46
N ALA A 39 0.77 12.64 4.36
CA ALA A 39 -0.41 13.44 4.66
C ALA A 39 -0.73 13.53 6.17
N GLY A 40 0.11 12.95 7.03
CA GLY A 40 -0.07 12.92 8.48
C GLY A 40 -1.15 11.95 8.95
N ILE A 41 -1.56 11.01 8.09
CA ILE A 41 -2.54 9.97 8.40
C ILE A 41 -1.77 8.75 8.89
N GLN A 42 -2.02 8.37 10.13
CA GLN A 42 -1.34 7.26 10.79
C GLN A 42 -2.38 6.27 11.30
N GLY A 43 -2.03 5.00 11.28
CA GLY A 43 -2.91 3.91 11.68
C GLY A 43 -2.26 2.57 11.48
N ASP A 44 -3.01 1.51 11.75
CA ASP A 44 -2.59 0.16 11.39
C ASP A 44 -2.55 0.00 9.87
N ALA A 45 -1.44 -0.52 9.34
CA ALA A 45 -1.22 -0.65 7.91
C ALA A 45 -2.26 -1.54 7.24
N ALA A 46 -2.66 -2.65 7.88
CA ALA A 46 -3.64 -3.56 7.31
C ALA A 46 -5.04 -2.94 7.29
N SER A 47 -5.42 -2.20 8.34
CA SER A 47 -6.68 -1.43 8.34
C SER A 47 -6.71 -0.36 7.25
N LEU A 48 -5.65 0.43 7.11
CA LEU A 48 -5.57 1.48 6.09
C LEU A 48 -5.67 0.90 4.67
N ILE A 49 -4.95 -0.19 4.39
CA ILE A 49 -5.04 -0.89 3.11
C ILE A 49 -6.47 -1.42 2.86
N ALA A 50 -7.09 -2.05 3.86
CA ALA A 50 -8.45 -2.56 3.74
C ALA A 50 -9.48 -1.45 3.48
N ASP A 51 -9.33 -0.31 4.15
CA ASP A 51 -10.17 0.88 3.93
C ASP A 51 -9.98 1.43 2.51
N GLY A 52 -8.74 1.55 2.05
CA GLY A 52 -8.42 2.01 0.69
C GLY A 52 -9.01 1.12 -0.40
N HIS A 53 -8.90 -0.21 -0.27
CA HIS A 53 -9.57 -1.15 -1.19
C HIS A 53 -11.09 -1.07 -1.12
N THR A 54 -11.65 -0.85 0.08
CA THR A 54 -13.10 -0.65 0.25
C THR A 54 -13.58 0.60 -0.47
N MET A 55 -12.84 1.71 -0.37
CA MET A 55 -13.12 2.94 -1.11
C MET A 55 -13.08 2.71 -2.62
N CYS A 56 -12.08 1.95 -3.10
CA CYS A 56 -11.99 1.62 -4.53
C CYS A 56 -13.15 0.80 -5.05
N ASN A 57 -13.58 -0.22 -4.29
CA ASN A 57 -14.76 -1.00 -4.65
C ASN A 57 -16.03 -0.16 -4.65
N ALA A 58 -16.17 0.79 -3.72
CA ALA A 58 -17.30 1.70 -3.69
C ALA A 58 -17.32 2.64 -4.90
N ILE A 59 -16.17 3.20 -5.30
CA ILE A 59 -16.06 4.05 -6.49
C ILE A 59 -16.31 3.27 -7.77
N ALA A 60 -15.77 2.06 -7.89
CA ALA A 60 -16.08 1.16 -9.00
C ALA A 60 -17.59 0.81 -9.08
N SER A 61 -18.29 0.87 -7.94
CA SER A 61 -19.74 0.68 -7.85
C SER A 61 -20.56 1.96 -8.06
N GLY A 62 -19.90 3.10 -8.33
CA GLY A 62 -20.54 4.39 -8.62
C GLY A 62 -20.71 5.31 -7.41
N ALA A 63 -20.06 5.04 -6.28
CA ALA A 63 -20.07 5.97 -5.14
C ALA A 63 -19.32 7.27 -5.46
N SER A 64 -19.81 8.39 -4.93
CA SER A 64 -19.11 9.67 -5.02
C SER A 64 -17.90 9.68 -4.07
N PRO A 65 -16.71 10.11 -4.54
CA PRO A 65 -15.55 10.34 -3.66
C PRO A 65 -15.87 11.25 -2.47
N ASP A 66 -16.68 12.29 -2.67
CA ASP A 66 -17.06 13.23 -1.60
C ASP A 66 -17.89 12.54 -0.50
N ASP A 67 -18.79 11.62 -0.88
CA ASP A 67 -19.59 10.86 0.09
C ASP A 67 -18.72 9.86 0.86
N LEU A 68 -17.70 9.30 0.21
CA LEU A 68 -16.73 8.43 0.84
C LEU A 68 -15.85 9.20 1.82
N SER A 69 -15.39 10.40 1.47
CA SER A 69 -14.65 11.27 2.37
C SER A 69 -15.46 11.64 3.60
N ALA A 70 -16.73 12.04 3.42
CA ALA A 70 -17.61 12.39 4.51
C ALA A 70 -17.91 11.18 5.43
N THR A 71 -18.04 9.99 4.84
CA THR A 71 -18.24 8.74 5.58
C THR A 71 -16.97 8.34 6.34
N TYR A 72 -15.81 8.41 5.68
CA TYR A 72 -14.53 8.08 6.29
C TYR A 72 -14.18 9.05 7.42
N TYR A 73 -14.43 10.35 7.25
CA TYR A 73 -14.30 11.35 8.31
C TYR A 73 -15.18 11.04 9.53
N LYS A 74 -16.43 10.57 9.32
CA LYS A 74 -17.33 10.20 10.43
C LYS A 74 -16.87 8.95 11.17
N ASN A 75 -16.26 8.01 10.47
CA ASN A 75 -15.85 6.73 11.03
C ASN A 75 -14.44 6.77 11.64
N ALA A 76 -13.53 7.56 11.06
CA ALA A 76 -12.16 7.69 11.51
C ALA A 76 -12.07 8.74 12.63
N SER A 77 -11.95 8.25 13.87
CA SER A 77 -11.76 9.11 15.03
C SER A 77 -10.36 9.74 14.98
N GLY A 78 -10.31 11.07 14.87
CA GLY A 78 -9.05 11.83 14.92
C GLY A 78 -8.49 12.27 13.56
N LEU A 79 -9.20 12.03 12.45
CA LEU A 79 -8.89 12.66 11.17
C LEU A 79 -9.63 13.98 11.01
N SER A 80 -8.96 14.96 10.41
CA SER A 80 -9.61 16.15 9.86
C SER A 80 -10.31 15.83 8.54
N HIS A 81 -11.26 16.68 8.11
CA HIS A 81 -11.89 16.53 6.80
C HIS A 81 -10.86 16.48 5.66
N ALA A 82 -9.85 17.36 5.71
CA ALA A 82 -8.78 17.38 4.70
C ALA A 82 -7.97 16.08 4.66
N GLN A 83 -7.77 15.42 5.80
CA GLN A 83 -7.12 14.11 5.86
C GLN A 83 -8.01 12.99 5.33
N ALA A 84 -9.32 13.04 5.60
CA ALA A 84 -10.25 12.07 5.02
C ALA A 84 -10.31 12.20 3.50
N ASP A 85 -10.36 13.43 2.97
CA ASP A 85 -10.27 13.70 1.54
C ASP A 85 -8.95 13.22 0.93
N ALA A 86 -7.83 13.45 1.62
CA ALA A 86 -6.54 12.95 1.18
C ALA A 86 -6.52 11.41 1.12
N ALA A 87 -7.06 10.72 2.13
CA ALA A 87 -7.11 9.27 2.16
C ALA A 87 -7.89 8.68 0.97
N VAL A 88 -9.05 9.25 0.64
CA VAL A 88 -9.88 8.82 -0.49
C VAL A 88 -9.17 9.10 -1.81
N ASN A 89 -8.61 10.29 -1.99
CA ASN A 89 -7.90 10.64 -3.23
C ASN A 89 -6.64 9.79 -3.47
N LEU A 90 -5.90 9.48 -2.41
CA LEU A 90 -4.74 8.59 -2.47
C LEU A 90 -5.16 7.14 -2.77
N ALA A 91 -6.27 6.66 -2.17
CA ALA A 91 -6.80 5.34 -2.49
C ALA A 91 -7.20 5.26 -3.98
N ILE A 92 -7.85 6.30 -4.51
CA ILE A 92 -8.18 6.42 -5.93
C ILE A 92 -6.94 6.35 -6.82
N LYS A 93 -5.91 7.11 -6.45
CA LYS A 93 -4.69 7.25 -7.24
C LYS A 93 -3.85 5.98 -7.25
N ASP A 94 -3.68 5.37 -6.08
CA ASP A 94 -2.66 4.33 -5.87
C ASP A 94 -3.25 2.92 -5.87
N LEU A 95 -4.49 2.73 -5.37
CA LEU A 95 -5.11 1.41 -5.18
C LEU A 95 -6.19 1.08 -6.20
N CYS A 96 -6.92 2.07 -6.71
CA CYS A 96 -8.02 1.79 -7.62
C CYS A 96 -7.47 1.43 -9.00
N PRO A 97 -7.87 0.31 -9.61
CA PRO A 97 -7.53 0.06 -11.00
C PRO A 97 -8.13 1.19 -11.82
N THR A 98 -7.32 1.85 -12.65
CA THR A 98 -7.82 2.74 -13.69
C THR A 98 -8.90 1.96 -14.45
N GLY A 99 -10.15 2.40 -14.31
CA GLY A 99 -11.32 1.73 -14.87
C GLY A 99 -11.18 1.38 -16.35
#